data_AF-A0A3A4P9U3-F1
#
_entry.id   AF-A0A3A4P9U3-F1
#
_cell.length_a   1.000
_cell.length_b   1.000
_cell.length_c   1.000
_cell.angle_alpha   90.00
_cell.angle_beta   90.00
_cell.angle_gamma   90.00
#
_symmetry.space_group_name_H-M   'P 1'
#
loop_
_entity.id
_entity.type
_entity.pdbx_description
1 polymer ?
#
loop_
_entity_poly.entity_id
_entity_poly.type
_entity_poly.pdbx_seq_one_letter_code
_entity_poly.pdbx_strand_id
1 'polypeptide(L)'
;MITLAGPDKVLSGPNFSVVNNIRERVMVSRQAHGSEIIVMVSHHDCAGNPVSKEEHVAHNHKSVRVIQSWGLPMRIVGIWLDENWQVEVLSDSEGHLQSQAPKK
;
A
#
# COMPACT_ATOMS: atom_id res chain seq x y z
N MET A 1 6.43 3.91 10.93
CA MET A 1 6.41 4.19 9.48
C MET A 1 7.49 3.34 8.80
N ILE A 2 7.17 2.72 7.67
CA ILE A 2 8.09 1.88 6.90
C ILE A 2 8.31 2.55 5.55
N THR A 3 9.54 2.90 5.21
CA THR A 3 9.88 3.59 3.97
C THR A 3 10.77 2.71 3.09
N LEU A 4 10.43 2.63 1.81
CA LEU A 4 11.19 1.93 0.77
C LEU A 4 10.91 2.59 -0.59
N ALA A 5 11.85 2.54 -1.52
CA ALA A 5 11.60 2.97 -2.89
C ALA A 5 10.68 1.96 -3.61
N GLY A 6 9.59 2.43 -4.23
CA GLY A 6 8.65 1.58 -4.98
C GLY A 6 8.05 0.42 -4.17
N PRO A 7 7.50 0.63 -2.96
CA PRO A 7 7.03 -0.45 -2.11
C PRO A 7 5.90 -1.26 -2.75
N ASP A 8 5.12 -0.63 -3.64
CA ASP A 8 4.07 -1.26 -4.44
C ASP A 8 4.64 -2.28 -5.42
N LYS A 9 5.70 -1.94 -6.15
CA LYS A 9 6.45 -2.89 -6.99
C LYS A 9 7.08 -4.01 -6.16
N VAL A 10 7.68 -3.67 -5.03
CA VAL A 10 8.38 -4.64 -4.17
C VAL A 10 7.42 -5.68 -3.62
N LEU A 11 6.30 -5.25 -3.03
CA LEU A 11 5.30 -6.14 -2.47
C LEU A 11 4.51 -6.91 -3.54
N SER A 12 4.39 -6.38 -4.75
CA SER A 12 3.71 -7.05 -5.86
C SER A 12 4.60 -8.01 -6.67
N GLY A 13 5.91 -8.00 -6.42
CA GLY A 13 6.91 -8.80 -7.12
C GLY A 13 7.44 -10.01 -6.33
N PRO A 14 8.35 -10.80 -6.92
CA PRO A 14 8.80 -12.08 -6.35
C PRO A 14 9.91 -11.94 -5.29
N ASN A 15 10.22 -10.73 -4.79
CA ASN A 15 11.35 -10.53 -3.88
C ASN A 15 10.99 -10.89 -2.43
N PHE A 16 10.92 -12.19 -2.14
CA PHE A 16 10.50 -12.72 -0.85
C PHE A 16 11.33 -12.22 0.34
N SER A 17 12.63 -11.98 0.17
CA SER A 17 13.49 -11.48 1.26
C SER A 17 13.09 -10.08 1.70
N VAL A 18 12.85 -9.17 0.75
CA VAL A 18 12.42 -7.80 1.06
C VAL A 18 10.98 -7.78 1.57
N VAL A 19 10.10 -8.59 0.99
CA VAL A 19 8.72 -8.77 1.48
C VAL A 19 8.72 -9.24 2.94
N ASN A 20 9.58 -10.22 3.28
CA ASN A 20 9.70 -10.70 4.66
C ASN A 20 10.24 -9.60 5.59
N ASN A 21 11.22 -8.81 5.15
CA ASN A 21 11.71 -7.67 5.95
C ASN A 21 10.61 -6.63 6.23
N ILE A 22 9.75 -6.33 5.25
CA ILE A 22 8.58 -5.45 5.45
C ILE A 22 7.62 -6.08 6.46
N ARG A 23 7.31 -7.37 6.32
CA ARG A 23 6.45 -8.11 7.25
C ARG A 23 6.97 -8.02 8.69
N GLU A 24 8.26 -8.25 8.93
CA GLU A 24 8.85 -8.13 10.27
C GLU A 24 8.70 -6.71 10.85
N ARG A 25 8.90 -5.68 10.03
CA ARG A 25 8.68 -4.28 10.47
C ARG A 25 7.21 -3.99 10.78
N VAL A 26 6.28 -4.60 10.06
CA VAL A 26 4.85 -4.54 10.37
C VAL A 26 4.55 -5.25 11.69
N MET A 27 5.16 -6.42 11.94
CA MET A 27 5.02 -7.14 13.20
C MET A 27 5.51 -6.31 14.39
N VAL A 28 6.66 -5.63 14.27
CA VAL A 28 7.13 -4.68 15.30
C VAL A 28 6.11 -3.56 15.52
N SER A 29 5.59 -2.98 14.44
CA SER A 29 4.59 -1.89 14.53
C SER A 29 3.30 -2.34 15.25
N ARG A 30 2.86 -3.58 15.02
CA ARG A 30 1.69 -4.16 15.70
C ARG A 30 1.99 -4.53 17.15
N GLN A 31 3.05 -5.30 17.38
CA GLN A 31 3.32 -5.92 18.68
C GLN A 31 3.90 -4.94 19.69
N ALA A 32 4.82 -4.06 19.28
CA ALA A 32 5.47 -3.12 20.18
C ALA A 32 4.72 -1.79 20.32
N HIS A 33 3.96 -1.40 19.30
CA HIS A 33 3.33 -0.07 19.23
C HIS A 33 1.80 -0.11 19.05
N GLY A 34 1.20 -1.29 18.97
CA GLY A 34 -0.25 -1.44 18.92
C GLY A 34 -0.90 -0.95 17.63
N SER A 35 -0.14 -0.80 16.52
CA SER A 35 -0.71 -0.34 15.25
C SER A 35 -1.88 -1.24 14.81
N GLU A 36 -2.98 -0.65 14.36
CA GLU A 36 -4.19 -1.38 13.94
C GLU A 36 -4.47 -1.26 12.44
N ILE A 37 -3.82 -0.29 11.78
CA ILE A 37 -4.06 0.06 10.38
C ILE A 37 -2.74 0.02 9.61
N ILE A 38 -2.77 -0.59 8.43
CA ILE A 38 -1.72 -0.55 7.42
C ILE A 38 -2.24 0.29 6.26
N VAL A 39 -1.50 1.33 5.89
CA VAL A 39 -1.79 2.12 4.69
C VAL A 39 -0.72 1.80 3.64
N MET A 40 -1.16 1.21 2.52
CA MET A 40 -0.32 0.91 1.36
C MET A 40 -0.41 2.06 0.36
N VAL A 41 0.68 2.82 0.26
CA VAL A 41 0.74 4.05 -0.57
C VAL A 41 1.48 3.77 -1.86
N SER A 42 0.82 4.01 -3.00
CA SER A 42 1.48 4.26 -4.29
C SER A 42 1.32 5.75 -4.64
N HIS A 43 2.27 6.34 -5.38
CA HIS A 43 2.26 7.78 -5.63
C HIS A 43 2.76 8.15 -7.02
N HIS A 44 2.35 9.32 -7.50
CA HIS A 44 2.82 9.93 -8.74
C HIS A 44 4.33 10.19 -8.72
N ASP A 45 4.99 10.04 -9.87
CA ASP A 45 6.42 10.28 -10.07
C ASP A 45 7.34 9.46 -9.13
N CYS A 46 7.01 8.17 -8.94
CA CYS A 46 7.80 7.29 -8.10
C CYS A 46 9.08 6.83 -8.81
N ALA A 47 10.22 7.44 -8.50
CA ALA A 47 11.52 7.01 -9.04
C ALA A 47 11.87 5.53 -8.73
N GLY A 48 11.35 4.97 -7.63
CA GLY A 48 11.53 3.56 -7.26
C GLY A 48 10.67 2.57 -8.07
N ASN A 49 9.66 3.07 -8.77
CA ASN A 49 8.78 2.31 -9.64
C ASN A 49 8.29 3.23 -10.78
N PRO A 50 9.12 3.52 -11.80
CA PRO A 50 8.82 4.50 -12.85
C PRO A 50 7.84 3.90 -13.87
N VAL A 51 6.56 3.83 -13.52
CA VAL A 51 5.48 3.22 -14.32
C VAL A 51 4.25 4.13 -14.38
N SER A 52 3.25 3.76 -15.17
CA SER A 52 1.99 4.51 -15.27
C SER A 52 1.16 4.47 -13.97
N LYS A 53 0.19 5.38 -13.83
CA LYS A 53 -0.78 5.35 -12.71
C LYS A 53 -1.50 4.01 -12.65
N GLU A 54 -1.92 3.49 -13.80
CA GLU A 54 -2.65 2.23 -13.92
C GLU A 54 -1.82 1.05 -13.41
N GLU A 55 -0.53 1.02 -13.73
CA GLU A 55 0.42 0.03 -13.22
C GLU A 55 0.66 0.17 -11.72
N HIS A 56 0.80 1.40 -11.21
CA HIS A 56 0.86 1.67 -9.77
C HIS A 56 -0.37 1.16 -9.02
N VAL A 57 -1.57 1.42 -9.54
CA VAL A 57 -2.83 0.93 -8.96
C VAL A 57 -2.89 -0.60 -8.97
N ALA A 58 -2.46 -1.23 -10.09
CA ALA A 58 -2.39 -2.68 -10.18
C ALA A 58 -1.38 -3.29 -9.20
N HIS A 59 -0.20 -2.68 -9.04
CA HIS A 59 0.78 -3.06 -8.04
C HIS A 59 0.23 -2.89 -6.63
N ASN A 60 -0.38 -1.76 -6.32
CA ASN A 60 -1.00 -1.48 -5.02
C ASN A 60 -2.01 -2.57 -4.64
N HIS A 61 -2.95 -2.91 -5.54
CA HIS A 61 -3.90 -3.99 -5.28
C HIS A 61 -3.23 -5.35 -5.04
N LYS A 62 -2.14 -5.68 -5.76
CA LYS A 62 -1.36 -6.89 -5.50
C LYS A 62 -0.67 -6.83 -4.14
N SER A 63 -0.07 -5.69 -3.79
CA SER A 63 0.57 -5.47 -2.49
C SER A 63 -0.43 -5.63 -1.34
N VAL A 64 -1.62 -5.04 -1.45
CA VAL A 64 -2.71 -5.19 -0.48
C VAL A 64 -3.07 -6.67 -0.31
N ARG A 65 -3.21 -7.44 -1.40
CA ARG A 65 -3.46 -8.89 -1.31
C ARG A 65 -2.33 -9.65 -0.62
N VAL A 66 -1.08 -9.29 -0.88
CA VAL A 66 0.08 -9.89 -0.20
C VAL A 66 0.03 -9.58 1.29
N ILE A 67 -0.24 -8.33 1.68
CA ILE A 67 -0.37 -7.93 3.09
C ILE A 67 -1.54 -8.69 3.76
N GLN A 68 -2.70 -8.79 3.08
CA GLN A 68 -3.86 -9.54 3.56
C GLN A 68 -3.52 -11.02 3.82
N SER A 69 -2.71 -11.64 2.95
CA SER A 69 -2.30 -13.04 3.11
C SER A 69 -1.44 -13.30 4.36
N TRP A 70 -0.91 -12.27 5.01
CA TRP A 70 -0.19 -12.44 6.29
C TRP A 70 -1.13 -12.78 7.45
N GLY A 71 -2.45 -12.65 7.28
CA GLY A 71 -3.46 -13.05 8.27
C GLY A 71 -3.43 -12.21 9.54
N LEU A 72 -2.98 -10.95 9.45
CA LEU A 72 -2.93 -10.06 10.59
C LEU A 72 -4.31 -9.43 10.85
N PRO A 73 -4.75 -9.31 12.12
CA PRO A 73 -5.99 -8.64 12.48
C PRO A 73 -5.80 -7.11 12.43
N MET A 74 -5.53 -6.59 11.24
CA MET A 74 -5.28 -5.18 10.99
C MET A 74 -6.10 -4.74 9.78
N ARG A 75 -6.62 -3.51 9.82
CA ARG A 75 -7.23 -2.87 8.65
C ARG A 75 -6.15 -2.55 7.62
N ILE A 76 -6.44 -2.79 6.35
CA ILE A 76 -5.52 -2.50 5.24
C ILE A 76 -6.22 -1.56 4.26
N VAL A 77 -5.61 -0.40 4.04
CA VAL A 77 -6.11 0.63 3.12
C VAL A 77 -5.09 0.84 2.01
N GLY A 78 -5.48 0.62 0.77
CA GLY A 78 -4.68 0.97 -0.40
C GLY A 78 -5.03 2.37 -0.87
N ILE A 79 -4.03 3.24 -1.04
CA ILE A 79 -4.24 4.60 -1.55
C ILE A 79 -3.31 4.94 -2.71
N TRP A 80 -3.78 5.82 -3.57
CA TRP A 80 -3.00 6.55 -4.56
C TRP A 80 -2.83 8.01 -4.10
N LEU A 81 -1.60 8.52 -4.21
CA LEU A 81 -1.28 9.92 -3.99
C LEU A 81 -0.92 10.57 -5.33
N ASP A 82 -1.72 11.53 -5.78
CA ASP A 82 -1.53 12.17 -7.08
C ASP A 82 -0.46 13.28 -7.05
N GLU A 83 -0.24 13.90 -8.21
CA GLU A 83 0.72 15.00 -8.40
C GLU A 83 0.42 16.25 -7.55
N ASN A 84 -0.80 16.40 -7.06
CA ASN A 84 -1.25 17.50 -6.23
C ASN A 84 -1.29 17.13 -4.74
N TRP A 85 -0.70 15.98 -4.37
CA TRP A 85 -0.75 15.43 -3.00
C TRP A 85 -2.17 15.10 -2.53
N GLN A 86 -3.10 14.85 -3.45
CA GLN A 86 -4.45 14.41 -3.11
C GLN A 86 -4.50 12.89 -3.00
N VAL A 87 -5.28 12.43 -2.03
CA VAL A 87 -5.43 11.02 -1.71
C VAL A 87 -6.68 10.45 -2.37
N GLU A 88 -6.49 9.38 -3.14
CA GLU A 88 -7.55 8.53 -3.68
C GLU A 88 -7.50 7.17 -2.97
N VAL A 89 -8.60 6.75 -2.35
CA VAL A 89 -8.70 5.42 -1.73
C VAL A 89 -9.00 4.38 -2.82
N LEU A 90 -8.06 3.47 -3.03
CA LEU A 90 -8.18 2.38 -4.02
C LEU A 90 -8.88 1.16 -3.43
N SER A 91 -8.62 0.87 -2.15
CA SER A 91 -9.24 -0.25 -1.43
C SER A 91 -9.24 -0.03 0.07
N ASP A 92 -10.21 -0.63 0.74
CA ASP A 92 -10.30 -0.66 2.20
C ASP A 92 -10.85 -2.01 2.64
N SER A 93 -10.10 -2.72 3.48
CA SER A 93 -10.52 -4.04 3.99
C SER A 93 -11.77 -3.97 4.88
N GLU A 94 -12.14 -2.78 5.37
CA GLU A 94 -13.36 -2.55 6.17
C GLU A 94 -14.54 -2.00 5.35
N GLY A 95 -14.40 -1.83 4.03
CA GLY A 95 -15.53 -1.58 3.13
C GLY A 95 -15.98 -0.13 2.93
N HIS A 96 -15.14 0.88 3.23
CA HIS A 96 -15.45 2.27 2.85
C HIS A 96 -14.81 2.65 1.49
N LEU A 97 -15.50 2.34 0.38
CA LEU A 97 -15.16 2.91 -0.93
C LEU A 97 -15.72 4.33 -1.00
N GLN A 98 -14.88 5.36 -0.91
CA GLN A 98 -15.28 6.69 -1.38
C GLN A 98 -15.11 6.73 -2.89
N SER A 99 -16.21 6.50 -3.61
CA SER A 99 -16.33 7.02 -4.97
C SER A 99 -16.46 8.54 -4.89
N GLN A 100 -15.55 9.27 -5.52
CA GLN A 100 -15.90 10.44 -6.33
C GLN A 100 -14.68 10.98 -7.09
N ALA A 101 -14.77 10.86 -8.41
CA ALA A 101 -14.01 11.65 -9.37
C ALA A 101 -14.24 13.16 -9.13
N PRO A 102 -13.27 14.03 -9.47
CA PRO A 102 -13.45 15.46 -9.34
C PRO A 102 -14.60 15.94 -10.23
N LYS A 103 -15.59 16.60 -9.63
CA LYS A 103 -16.61 17.36 -10.37
C LYS A 103 -15.90 18.48 -11.13
N LYS A 104 -16.00 18.46 -12.46
CA LYS A 104 -15.82 19.65 -13.31
C LYS A 104 -17.11 20.44 -13.34
#